data_AF-A0A661VJJ4-F1
#
_entry.id   AF-A0A661VJJ4-F1
#
_cell.length_a   1.000
_cell.length_b   1.000
_cell.length_c   1.000
_cell.angle_alpha   90.00
_cell.angle_beta   90.00
_cell.angle_gamma   90.00
#
_symmetry.space_group_name_H-M   'P 1'
#
loop_
_entity.id
_entity.type
_entity.pdbx_description
1 polymer ?
#
loop_
_entity_poly.entity_id
_entity_poly.type
_entity_poly.pdbx_seq_one_letter_code
_entity_poly.pdbx_strand_id
1 'polypeptide(L)'
;APAHCTGLGKAILAFLPKEERRRILKEKGLKAYTSNTITSLSEFEAECERIRERGFALDLGEHEEEIRCVAAPILDHTGYPIAALSVAIPAFRTSQAQLEELGPDVAKAAKQISVKSGYLRR
;
A
#
# COMPACT_ATOMS: atom_id res chain seq x y z
N ALA A 1 -3.08 -0.59 13.16
CA ALA A 1 -2.38 -1.75 12.59
C ALA A 1 -1.00 -1.32 12.08
N PRO A 2 0.01 -2.22 12.03
CA PRO A 2 1.34 -1.92 11.53
C PRO A 2 1.36 -1.55 10.04
N ALA A 3 2.27 -0.67 9.65
CA ALA A 3 2.29 -0.14 8.29
C ALA A 3 2.78 -1.16 7.24
N HIS A 4 3.66 -2.10 7.60
CA HIS A 4 4.24 -3.04 6.64
C HIS A 4 3.29 -4.16 6.21
N CYS A 5 2.21 -4.40 6.94
CA CYS A 5 1.31 -5.53 6.69
C CYS A 5 -0.14 -5.10 6.45
N THR A 6 -0.38 -3.84 6.10
CA THR A 6 -1.71 -3.33 5.74
C THR A 6 -1.67 -2.63 4.39
N GLY A 7 -2.76 -2.68 3.64
CA GLY A 7 -2.82 -2.04 2.31
C GLY A 7 -2.49 -0.55 2.37
N LEU A 8 -3.12 0.20 3.29
CA LEU A 8 -2.87 1.63 3.50
C LEU A 8 -1.40 1.92 3.85
N GLY A 9 -0.84 1.16 4.79
CA GLY A 9 0.54 1.34 5.22
C GLY A 9 1.55 1.05 4.12
N LYS A 10 1.33 -0.03 3.35
CA LYS A 10 2.17 -0.36 2.19
C LYS A 10 2.05 0.70 1.09
N ALA A 11 0.85 1.21 0.82
CA ALA A 11 0.65 2.30 -0.14
C ALA A 11 1.44 3.56 0.25
N ILE A 12 1.45 3.93 1.54
CA ILE A 12 2.25 5.06 2.03
C ILE A 12 3.75 4.75 1.94
N LEU A 13 4.21 3.64 2.51
CA LEU A 13 5.63 3.28 2.57
C LEU A 13 6.27 3.18 1.18
N ALA A 14 5.56 2.64 0.20
CA ALA A 14 6.07 2.52 -1.18
C ALA A 14 6.38 3.87 -1.83
N PHE A 15 5.68 4.94 -1.43
CA PHE A 15 5.85 6.28 -2.00
C PHE A 15 6.74 7.20 -1.15
N LEU A 16 7.08 6.81 0.07
CA LEU A 16 8.08 7.53 0.87
C LEU A 16 9.47 7.50 0.22
N PRO A 17 10.31 8.52 0.49
CA PRO A 17 11.74 8.46 0.18
C PRO A 17 12.38 7.18 0.73
N LYS A 18 13.25 6.54 -0.07
CA LYS A 18 13.83 5.22 0.26
C LYS A 18 14.48 5.19 1.65
N GLU A 19 15.27 6.20 1.99
CA GLU A 19 15.95 6.26 3.29
C GLU A 19 14.97 6.41 4.45
N GLU A 20 13.90 7.19 4.27
CA GLU A 20 12.86 7.35 5.28
C GLU A 20 12.09 6.05 5.51
N ARG A 21 11.66 5.38 4.42
CA ARG A 21 11.04 4.06 4.50
C ARG A 21 11.95 3.07 5.23
N ARG A 22 13.22 2.97 4.83
CA ARG A 22 14.18 2.02 5.44
C ARG A 22 14.40 2.30 6.93
N ARG A 23 14.47 3.57 7.33
CA ARG A 23 14.54 3.96 8.75
C ARG A 23 13.31 3.46 9.50
N ILE A 24 12.11 3.74 9.00
CA ILE A 24 10.85 3.31 9.63
C ILE A 24 10.80 1.78 9.77
N LEU A 25 11.12 1.04 8.71
CA LEU A 25 11.11 -0.42 8.72
C LEU A 25 12.14 -1.01 9.69
N LYS A 26 13.32 -0.38 9.81
CA LYS A 26 14.35 -0.80 10.77
C LYS A 26 13.93 -0.55 12.21
N GLU A 27 13.29 0.60 12.48
CA GLU A 27 12.84 0.98 13.83
C GLU A 27 11.62 0.18 14.29
N LYS A 28 10.66 -0.07 13.39
CA LYS A 28 9.40 -0.76 13.72
C LYS A 28 9.49 -2.28 13.56
N GLY A 29 10.42 -2.75 12.75
CA GLY A 29 10.56 -4.16 12.39
C GLY A 29 9.47 -4.64 11.44
N LEU A 30 9.62 -5.90 11.00
CA LEU A 30 8.70 -6.60 10.11
C LEU A 30 8.17 -7.86 10.81
N LYS A 31 7.49 -7.67 11.95
CA LYS A 31 6.93 -8.78 12.73
C LYS A 31 5.92 -9.56 11.86
N ALA A 32 5.97 -10.89 11.95
CA ALA A 32 4.96 -11.77 11.37
C ALA A 32 3.64 -11.69 12.14
N TYR A 33 2.52 -11.54 11.43
CA TYR A 33 1.16 -11.57 12.00
C TYR A 33 0.36 -12.76 11.47
N THR A 34 0.59 -13.12 10.20
CA THR A 34 0.01 -14.27 9.52
C THR A 34 1.10 -14.96 8.69
N SER A 35 0.75 -16.08 8.06
CA SER A 35 1.63 -16.75 7.09
C SER A 35 1.92 -15.92 5.83
N ASN A 36 1.09 -14.92 5.53
CA ASN A 36 1.24 -14.05 4.37
C ASN A 36 2.08 -12.81 4.65
N THR A 37 2.37 -12.49 5.91
CA THR A 37 3.09 -11.26 6.27
C THR A 37 4.48 -11.23 5.65
N ILE A 38 4.80 -10.14 4.94
CA ILE A 38 6.17 -9.89 4.47
C ILE A 38 7.07 -9.59 5.67
N THR A 39 8.08 -10.43 5.89
CA THR A 39 9.00 -10.33 7.05
C THR A 39 10.43 -9.98 6.67
N SER A 40 10.76 -9.99 5.38
CA SER A 40 12.07 -9.63 4.86
C SER A 40 12.09 -8.20 4.31
N LEU A 41 13.15 -7.45 4.63
CA LEU A 41 13.34 -6.10 4.09
C LEU A 41 13.49 -6.12 2.57
N SER A 42 14.19 -7.10 2.00
CA SER A 42 14.38 -7.19 0.55
C SER A 42 13.07 -7.49 -0.17
N GLU A 43 12.24 -8.37 0.39
CA GLU A 43 10.92 -8.68 -0.15
C GLU A 43 9.98 -7.48 -0.05
N PHE A 44 10.04 -6.73 1.05
CA PHE A 44 9.23 -5.53 1.24
C PHE A 44 9.62 -4.42 0.27
N GLU A 45 10.91 -4.22 0.02
CA GLU A 45 11.37 -3.27 -1.01
C GLU A 45 10.91 -3.69 -2.41
N ALA A 46 10.96 -4.98 -2.76
CA ALA A 46 10.43 -5.48 -4.02
C ALA A 46 8.89 -5.32 -4.13
N GLU A 47 8.16 -5.44 -3.02
CA GLU A 47 6.72 -5.11 -2.99
C GLU A 47 6.49 -3.60 -3.16
N CYS A 48 7.33 -2.75 -2.58
CA CYS A 48 7.25 -1.30 -2.80
C CYS A 48 7.45 -0.93 -4.27
N GLU A 49 8.39 -1.56 -4.97
CA GLU A 49 8.59 -1.38 -6.41
C GLU A 49 7.34 -1.76 -7.21
N ARG A 50 6.78 -2.95 -6.95
CA ARG A 50 5.52 -3.40 -7.56
C ARG A 50 4.37 -2.42 -7.30
N ILE A 51 4.24 -1.92 -6.08
CA ILE A 51 3.22 -0.93 -5.70
C ILE A 51 3.39 0.38 -6.49
N ARG A 52 4.62 0.87 -6.65
CA ARG A 52 4.90 2.09 -7.42
C ARG A 52 4.59 1.91 -8.90
N GLU A 53 4.89 0.74 -9.46
CA GLU A 53 4.62 0.41 -10.86
C GLU A 53 3.12 0.33 -11.17
N ARG A 54 2.35 -0.38 -10.34
CA ARG A 54 0.89 -0.55 -10.55
C ARG A 54 0.04 0.60 -9.99
N GLY A 55 0.59 1.40 -9.08
CA GLY A 55 -0.07 2.56 -8.46
C GLY A 55 -1.00 2.24 -7.29
N PHE A 56 -1.02 0.99 -6.82
CA PHE A 56 -1.81 0.54 -5.66
C PHE A 56 -1.08 -0.58 -4.91
N ALA A 57 -1.47 -0.81 -3.66
CA ALA A 57 -1.04 -1.89 -2.80
C ALA A 57 -2.17 -2.88 -2.58
N LEU A 58 -1.81 -4.15 -2.47
CA LEU A 58 -2.70 -5.23 -2.05
C LEU A 58 -2.28 -5.68 -0.67
N ASP A 59 -3.22 -5.95 0.21
CA ASP A 59 -3.01 -6.72 1.42
C ASP A 59 -3.88 -7.97 1.30
N LEU A 60 -3.21 -9.11 1.29
CA LEU A 60 -3.81 -10.42 1.02
C LEU A 60 -4.03 -11.23 2.30
N GLY A 61 -4.24 -10.53 3.42
CA GLY A 61 -4.36 -11.12 4.75
C GLY A 61 -3.03 -11.13 5.47
N GLU A 62 -2.24 -10.07 5.32
CA GLU A 62 -0.90 -9.92 5.92
C GLU A 62 -0.97 -9.51 7.38
N HIS A 63 -2.02 -8.78 7.81
CA HIS A 63 -2.27 -8.44 9.21
C HIS A 63 -3.31 -9.37 9.84
N GLU A 64 -4.41 -9.62 9.13
CA GLU A 64 -5.55 -10.45 9.56
C GLU A 64 -5.97 -11.32 8.36
N GLU A 65 -5.97 -12.65 8.48
CA GLU A 65 -6.19 -13.57 7.35
C GLU A 65 -7.58 -13.42 6.72
N GLU A 66 -8.54 -12.96 7.51
CA GLU A 66 -9.94 -12.77 7.13
C GLU A 66 -10.19 -11.49 6.34
N ILE A 67 -9.20 -10.59 6.25
CA ILE A 67 -9.33 -9.29 5.59
C ILE A 67 -8.39 -9.23 4.40
N ARG A 68 -8.92 -8.80 3.26
CA ARG A 68 -8.11 -8.37 2.14
C ARG A 68 -8.45 -6.93 1.79
N CYS A 69 -7.47 -6.19 1.33
CA CYS A 69 -7.73 -4.84 0.86
C CYS A 69 -6.86 -4.45 -0.34
N VAL A 70 -7.38 -3.48 -1.08
CA VAL A 70 -6.62 -2.73 -2.08
C VAL A 70 -6.56 -1.27 -1.64
N ALA A 71 -5.40 -0.66 -1.78
CA ALA A 71 -5.17 0.70 -1.33
C ALA A 71 -4.30 1.49 -2.30
N ALA A 72 -4.47 2.79 -2.39
CA ALA A 72 -3.63 3.66 -3.22
C ALA A 72 -3.24 4.93 -2.46
N PRO A 73 -2.04 5.47 -2.71
CA PRO A 73 -1.56 6.65 -2.01
C PRO A 73 -2.27 7.91 -2.52
N ILE A 74 -2.45 8.86 -1.61
CA ILE A 74 -2.79 10.25 -1.91
C ILE A 74 -1.51 11.06 -1.74
N LEU A 75 -1.10 11.73 -2.80
CA LEU A 75 0.17 12.43 -2.90
C LEU A 75 -0.04 13.94 -2.87
N ASP A 76 0.89 14.67 -2.28
CA ASP A 76 0.96 16.12 -2.40
C ASP A 76 1.64 16.58 -3.70
N HIS A 77 1.80 17.89 -3.87
CA HIS A 77 2.47 18.54 -5.01
C HIS A 77 3.91 18.08 -5.26
N THR A 78 4.60 17.51 -4.28
CA THR A 78 5.97 16.99 -4.41
C THR A 78 6.01 15.49 -4.76
N GLY A 79 4.85 14.83 -4.78
CA GLY A 79 4.76 13.37 -4.88
C GLY A 79 4.94 12.66 -3.54
N TYR A 80 4.93 13.38 -2.43
CA TYR A 80 5.05 12.81 -1.08
C TYR A 80 3.70 12.23 -0.62
N PRO A 81 3.67 11.02 -0.02
CA PRO A 81 2.41 10.41 0.42
C PRO A 81 1.90 11.04 1.71
N ILE A 82 0.81 11.81 1.59
CA ILE A 82 0.16 12.51 2.72
C ILE A 82 -1.02 11.73 3.30
N ALA A 83 -1.60 10.80 2.53
CA ALA A 83 -2.66 9.90 2.96
C ALA A 83 -2.71 8.67 2.04
N ALA A 84 -3.66 7.76 2.28
CA ALA A 84 -4.01 6.68 1.37
C ALA A 84 -5.52 6.41 1.43
N LEU A 85 -6.06 5.88 0.35
CA LEU A 85 -7.46 5.43 0.22
C LEU A 85 -7.47 3.91 0.07
N SER A 86 -8.38 3.20 0.73
CA SER A 86 -8.49 1.74 0.61
C SER A 86 -9.93 1.25 0.53
N VAL A 87 -10.09 0.10 -0.10
CA VAL A 87 -11.30 -0.73 -0.04
C VAL A 87 -10.95 -2.05 0.64
N ALA A 88 -11.62 -2.35 1.75
CA ALA A 88 -11.45 -3.61 2.50
C ALA A 88 -12.63 -4.54 2.25
N ILE A 89 -12.33 -5.82 2.04
CA ILE A 89 -13.31 -6.85 1.69
C ILE A 89 -12.97 -8.11 2.51
N PRO A 90 -13.97 -8.80 3.10
CA PRO A 90 -13.72 -10.10 3.72
C PRO A 90 -13.08 -11.08 2.73
N ALA A 91 -12.04 -11.78 3.17
CA ALA A 91 -11.20 -12.64 2.31
C ALA A 91 -12.01 -13.71 1.56
N PHE A 92 -13.08 -14.24 2.17
CA PHE A 92 -13.97 -15.22 1.56
C PHE A 92 -14.88 -14.65 0.45
N ARG A 93 -14.94 -13.33 0.29
CA ARG A 93 -15.75 -12.63 -0.74
C ARG A 93 -14.94 -12.12 -1.92
N THR A 94 -13.61 -12.28 -1.90
CA THR A 94 -12.75 -11.74 -2.95
C THR A 94 -11.51 -12.59 -3.20
N SER A 95 -11.06 -12.66 -4.45
CA SER A 95 -9.78 -13.24 -4.83
C SER A 95 -8.72 -12.15 -5.06
N GLN A 96 -7.44 -12.54 -5.13
CA GLN A 96 -6.38 -11.62 -5.53
C GLN A 96 -6.65 -11.00 -6.92
N ALA A 97 -7.08 -11.81 -7.89
CA ALA A 97 -7.39 -11.34 -9.24
C ALA A 97 -8.48 -10.25 -9.24
N GLN A 98 -9.54 -10.42 -8.44
CA GLN A 98 -10.59 -9.40 -8.31
C GLN A 98 -10.08 -8.10 -7.67
N LEU A 99 -9.14 -8.19 -6.73
CA LEU A 99 -8.50 -7.00 -6.15
C LEU A 99 -7.55 -6.31 -7.14
N GLU A 100 -6.86 -7.08 -7.98
CA GLU A 100 -6.02 -6.55 -9.06
C GLU A 100 -6.87 -5.83 -10.12
N GLU A 101 -8.06 -6.34 -10.43
CA GLU A 101 -9.05 -5.66 -11.29
C GLU A 101 -9.61 -4.39 -10.66
N LEU A 102 -9.82 -4.36 -9.34
CA LEU A 102 -10.32 -3.19 -8.60
C LEU A 102 -9.25 -2.12 -8.37
N GLY A 103 -7.98 -2.51 -8.33
CA GLY A 103 -6.85 -1.63 -8.01
C GLY A 103 -6.74 -0.36 -8.85
N PRO A 104 -6.88 -0.43 -10.20
CA PRO A 104 -6.90 0.74 -11.06
C PRO A 104 -7.96 1.78 -10.69
N ASP A 105 -9.16 1.35 -10.28
CA ASP A 105 -10.23 2.26 -9.88
C ASP A 105 -9.93 2.95 -8.55
N VAL A 106 -9.37 2.22 -7.59
CA VAL A 106 -8.92 2.79 -6.31
C VAL A 106 -7.77 3.77 -6.52
N ALA A 107 -6.80 3.42 -7.38
CA ALA A 107 -5.69 4.30 -7.75
C ALA A 107 -6.19 5.57 -8.45
N LYS A 108 -7.17 5.45 -9.35
CA LYS A 108 -7.80 6.59 -10.02
C LYS A 108 -8.51 7.51 -9.01
N ALA A 109 -9.27 6.94 -8.06
CA ALA A 109 -9.94 7.71 -7.03
C ALA A 109 -8.95 8.44 -6.11
N ALA A 110 -7.92 7.75 -5.63
CA ALA A 110 -6.86 8.35 -4.81
C ALA A 110 -6.15 9.49 -5.56
N LYS A 111 -5.86 9.28 -6.85
CA LYS A 111 -5.25 10.30 -7.71
C LYS A 111 -6.13 11.55 -7.89
N GLN A 112 -7.45 11.39 -8.02
CA GLN A 112 -8.35 12.54 -8.09
C GLN A 112 -8.28 13.40 -6.82
N ILE A 113 -8.09 12.76 -5.66
CA ILE A 113 -7.86 13.46 -4.39
C ILE A 113 -6.47 14.13 -4.42
N SER A 114 -5.42 13.42 -4.84
CA SER A 114 -4.06 13.99 -4.97
C SER A 114 -4.04 15.26 -5.81
N VAL A 115 -4.75 15.28 -6.95
CA VAL A 115 -4.85 16.47 -7.82
C VAL A 115 -5.47 17.65 -7.08
N LYS A 116 -6.53 17.41 -6.29
CA LYS A 116 -7.15 18.45 -5.45
C LYS A 116 -6.21 18.92 -4.33
N SER A 117 -5.28 18.07 -3.91
CA SER A 117 -4.21 18.38 -2.95
C SER A 117 -2.95 19.00 -3.58
N GLY A 118 -2.99 19.35 -4.88
CA GLY A 118 -1.90 20.03 -5.58
C GLY A 118 -0.93 19.12 -6.34
N TYR A 119 -1.20 17.80 -6.42
CA TYR A 119 -0.39 16.89 -7.24
C TYR A 119 -0.59 17.17 -8.73
N LEU A 120 0.38 17.84 -9.33
CA LEU A 120 0.42 18.12 -10.75
C LEU A 120 1.15 16.97 -11.46
N ARG A 121 0.45 16.32 -12.38
CA ARG A 121 0.99 15.24 -13.21
C ARG A 121 2.26 15.75 -13.93
N ARG A 122 3.38 15.05 -13.79
CA ARG A 122 4.36 14.99 -14.88
C ARG A 122 3.99 13.83 -15.79
#